data_AF-A0A177WWT8-F1
#
_entry.id   AF-A0A177WWT8-F1
#
_cell.length_a   1.000
_cell.length_b   1.000
_cell.length_c   1.000
_cell.angle_alpha   90.00
_cell.angle_beta   90.00
_cell.angle_gamma   90.00
#
_symmetry.space_group_name_H-M   'P 1'
#
loop_
_entity.id
_entity.type
_entity.pdbx_description
1 polymer ?
#
loop_
_entity_poly.entity_id
_entity_poly.type
_entity_poly.pdbx_seq_one_letter_code
_entity_poly.pdbx_strand_id
1 'polypeptide(L)'
;MKELIKHLEDLKLLTADAQLYKADEIWVRLLELIMELKQQDYRSTDVVQRLQSTQLEDIAAKYLEYNRPSLQIKVMEFTTVFANMVYYDSRFKVSHRLSNQLSQCMQSPNRQVKMMASHD
;
A
#
# COMPACT_ATOMS: atom_id res chain seq x y z
N MET A 1 7.78 3.37 13.14
CA MET A 1 8.09 1.92 12.96
C MET A 1 7.18 0.96 13.71
N LYS A 2 7.15 0.95 15.05
CA LYS A 2 6.27 0.03 15.81
C LYS A 2 4.79 0.22 15.45
N GLU A 3 4.38 1.47 15.26
CA GLU A 3 3.01 1.84 14.86
C GLU A 3 2.64 1.33 13.46
N LEU A 4 3.54 1.51 12.48
CA LEU A 4 3.34 1.04 11.12
C LEU A 4 3.21 -0.51 11.06
N ILE A 5 4.03 -1.25 11.83
CA ILE A 5 3.91 -2.71 11.91
C ILE A 5 2.58 -3.12 12.54
N LYS A 6 2.21 -2.49 13.66
CA LYS A 6 0.94 -2.74 14.35
C LYS A 6 -0.24 -2.55 13.41
N HIS A 7 -0.26 -1.48 12.62
CA HIS A 7 -1.34 -1.21 11.68
C HIS A 7 -1.41 -2.23 10.53
N LEU A 8 -0.27 -2.77 10.09
CA LEU A 8 -0.28 -3.89 9.12
C LEU A 8 -0.80 -5.19 9.74
N GLU A 9 -0.48 -5.46 11.00
CA GLU A 9 -1.04 -6.60 11.74
C GLU A 9 -2.56 -6.43 11.93
N ASP A 10 -3.01 -5.22 12.27
CA ASP A 10 -4.44 -4.88 12.36
C ASP A 10 -5.14 -5.19 11.02
N LEU A 11 -4.56 -4.79 9.88
CA LEU A 11 -5.10 -5.11 8.54
C LEU A 11 -5.19 -6.62 8.28
N LYS A 12 -4.24 -7.44 8.75
CA LYS A 12 -4.34 -8.91 8.60
C LYS A 12 -5.56 -9.48 9.33
N LEU A 13 -5.91 -8.90 10.49
CA LEU A 13 -7.04 -9.33 11.30
C LEU A 13 -8.38 -8.89 10.69
N LEU A 14 -8.40 -7.81 9.90
CA LEU A 14 -9.58 -7.35 9.18
C LEU A 14 -9.86 -8.26 7.96
N THR A 15 -10.52 -9.38 8.21
CA THR A 15 -10.84 -10.39 7.18
C THR A 15 -12.26 -10.30 6.63
N ALA A 16 -13.15 -9.55 7.28
CA ALA A 16 -14.56 -9.44 6.91
C ALA A 16 -14.88 -8.16 6.11
N ASP A 17 -15.71 -8.28 5.08
CA ASP A 17 -16.19 -7.17 4.23
C ASP A 17 -16.83 -6.03 5.05
N ALA A 18 -17.51 -6.37 6.15
CA ALA A 18 -18.11 -5.39 7.05
C ALA A 18 -17.09 -4.46 7.74
N GLN A 19 -15.80 -4.80 7.70
CA GLN A 19 -14.73 -4.01 8.31
C GLN A 19 -13.93 -3.18 7.30
N LEU A 20 -14.39 -3.09 6.05
CA LEU A 20 -13.73 -2.30 5.01
C LEU A 20 -13.62 -0.80 5.38
N TYR A 21 -14.53 -0.25 6.18
CA TYR A 21 -14.43 1.13 6.67
C TYR A 21 -13.23 1.31 7.61
N LYS A 22 -12.96 0.33 8.50
CA LYS A 22 -11.78 0.34 9.37
C LYS A 22 -10.51 0.15 8.57
N ALA A 23 -10.54 -0.71 7.55
CA ALA A 23 -9.40 -0.87 6.65
C ALA A 23 -9.06 0.45 5.95
N ASP A 24 -10.07 1.20 5.50
CA ASP A 24 -9.90 2.50 4.86
C ASP A 24 -9.23 3.53 5.78
N GLU A 25 -9.57 3.56 7.07
CA GLU A 25 -8.90 4.41 8.08
C GLU A 25 -7.45 3.96 8.34
N ILE A 26 -7.22 2.65 8.45
CA ILE A 26 -5.88 2.12 8.70
C ILE A 26 -4.95 2.38 7.52
N TRP A 27 -5.43 2.24 6.28
CA TRP A 27 -4.65 2.54 5.08
C TRP A 27 -4.29 4.03 4.97
N VAL A 28 -5.14 4.95 5.44
CA VAL A 28 -4.80 6.38 5.52
C VAL A 28 -3.64 6.60 6.47
N ARG A 29 -3.73 6.06 7.70
CA ARG A 29 -2.65 6.19 8.69
C ARG A 29 -1.35 5.55 8.21
N LEU A 30 -1.43 4.40 7.57
CA LEU A 30 -0.27 3.75 6.96
C LEU A 30 0.38 4.63 5.90
N LEU A 31 -0.41 5.30 5.06
CA LEU A 31 0.09 6.22 4.03
C LEU A 31 0.81 7.43 4.65
N GLU A 32 0.26 8.02 5.69
CA GLU A 32 0.91 9.11 6.43
C GLU A 32 2.24 8.65 7.03
N LEU A 33 2.23 7.52 7.75
CA LEU A 33 3.42 6.96 8.40
C LEU A 33 4.53 6.61 7.41
N ILE A 34 4.21 6.06 6.24
CA ILE A 34 5.24 5.73 5.24
C ILE A 34 5.80 6.98 4.55
N MET A 35 4.98 8.03 4.36
CA MET A 35 5.45 9.31 3.84
C MET A 35 6.38 10.03 4.83
N GLU A 36 6.04 10.03 6.13
CA GLU A 36 6.93 10.53 7.17
C GLU A 36 8.27 9.78 7.19
N LEU A 37 8.23 8.44 7.09
CA LEU A 37 9.44 7.62 7.02
C LEU A 37 10.29 7.93 5.79
N LYS A 38 9.67 8.16 4.63
CA LYS A 38 10.37 8.60 3.42
C LYS A 38 11.04 9.97 3.62
N GLN A 39 10.37 10.92 4.28
CA GLN A 39 10.90 12.26 4.50
C GLN A 39 12.07 12.29 5.51
N GLN A 40 12.05 11.41 6.51
CA GLN A 40 13.09 11.40 7.54
C GLN A 40 14.39 10.69 7.13
N ASP A 41 14.52 10.21 5.88
CA ASP A 41 15.68 9.47 5.37
C ASP A 41 16.15 8.34 6.32
N TYR A 42 15.23 7.81 7.13
CA TYR A 42 15.51 6.74 8.06
C TYR A 42 15.95 5.54 7.22
N ARG A 43 17.19 5.06 7.42
CA ARG A 43 17.80 3.90 6.72
C ARG A 43 16.72 2.95 6.25
N SER A 44 16.33 3.13 4.99
CA SER A 44 15.12 2.53 4.44
C SER A 44 15.19 1.01 4.56
N THR A 45 16.39 0.46 4.65
CA THR A 45 16.70 -0.96 4.74
C THR A 45 16.01 -1.71 5.88
N ASP A 46 16.04 -1.26 7.14
CA ASP A 46 15.40 -1.99 8.26
C ASP A 46 13.87 -1.91 8.17
N VAL A 47 13.37 -0.74 7.77
CA VAL A 47 11.95 -0.49 7.56
C VAL A 47 11.41 -1.38 6.45
N VAL A 48 12.10 -1.40 5.31
CA VAL A 48 11.76 -2.19 4.14
C VAL A 48 11.84 -3.69 4.46
N GLN A 49 12.86 -4.15 5.18
CA GLN A 49 12.95 -5.56 5.62
C GLN A 49 11.77 -6.00 6.47
N ARG A 50 11.37 -5.18 7.45
CA ARG A 50 10.26 -5.50 8.32
C ARG A 50 8.91 -5.47 7.59
N LEU A 51 8.74 -4.53 6.67
CA LEU A 51 7.57 -4.41 5.80
C LEU A 51 7.41 -5.62 4.87
N GLN A 52 8.51 -6.09 4.27
CA GLN A 52 8.49 -7.32 3.49
C GLN A 52 8.19 -8.55 4.35
N SER A 53 8.79 -8.63 5.55
CA SER A 53 8.58 -9.73 6.49
C SER A 53 7.14 -9.81 6.99
N THR A 54 6.42 -8.68 7.00
CA THR A 54 5.00 -8.64 7.37
C THR A 54 4.07 -9.11 6.24
N GLN A 55 4.58 -9.57 5.08
CA GLN A 55 3.77 -9.96 3.92
C GLN A 55 2.87 -8.81 3.43
N LEU A 56 3.38 -7.57 3.49
CA LEU A 56 2.66 -6.38 3.00
C LEU A 56 2.08 -6.58 1.60
N GLU A 57 2.81 -7.28 0.74
CA GLU A 57 2.39 -7.56 -0.63
C GLU A 57 1.11 -8.38 -0.69
N ASP A 58 0.95 -9.40 0.17
CA ASP A 58 -0.27 -10.21 0.25
C ASP A 58 -1.45 -9.43 0.83
N ILE A 59 -1.18 -8.55 1.81
CA ILE A 59 -2.19 -7.66 2.37
C ILE A 59 -2.68 -6.69 1.28
N ALA A 60 -1.77 -6.00 0.60
CA ALA A 60 -2.10 -5.08 -0.48
C ALA A 60 -2.85 -5.79 -1.62
N ALA A 61 -2.38 -6.96 -2.05
CA ALA A 61 -3.02 -7.80 -3.05
C ALA A 61 -4.49 -8.07 -2.71
N LYS A 62 -4.75 -8.54 -1.49
CA LYS A 62 -6.11 -8.80 -0.99
C LYS A 62 -6.97 -7.55 -1.02
N TYR A 63 -6.42 -6.40 -0.61
CA TYR A 63 -7.21 -5.17 -0.57
C TYR A 63 -7.49 -4.56 -1.95
N LEU A 64 -6.63 -4.83 -2.94
CA LEU A 64 -6.87 -4.45 -4.33
C LEU A 64 -7.99 -5.28 -4.98
N GLU A 65 -8.23 -6.51 -4.52
CA GLU A 65 -9.32 -7.37 -5.01
C GLU A 65 -10.72 -6.86 -4.61
N TYR A 66 -10.85 -6.06 -3.55
CA TYR A 66 -12.12 -5.45 -3.20
C TYR A 66 -12.52 -4.36 -4.21
N ASN A 67 -13.75 -4.43 -4.72
CA ASN A 67 -14.31 -3.44 -5.64
C ASN A 67 -14.70 -2.12 -4.93
N ARG A 68 -13.77 -1.52 -4.18
CA ARG A 68 -13.95 -0.25 -3.48
C ARG A 68 -12.90 0.76 -3.95
N PRO A 69 -13.24 1.66 -4.90
CA PRO A 69 -12.27 2.54 -5.53
C PRO A 69 -11.48 3.44 -4.56
N SER A 70 -12.10 3.92 -3.48
CA SER A 70 -11.41 4.76 -2.48
C SER A 70 -10.27 4.01 -1.78
N LEU A 71 -10.51 2.75 -1.45
CA LEU A 71 -9.56 1.88 -0.74
C LEU A 71 -8.41 1.48 -1.67
N GLN A 72 -8.74 1.07 -2.89
CA GLN A 72 -7.76 0.72 -3.92
C GLN A 72 -6.78 1.87 -4.22
N ILE A 73 -7.26 3.12 -4.20
CA ILE A 73 -6.40 4.30 -4.39
C ILE A 73 -5.35 4.39 -3.27
N LYS A 74 -5.79 4.32 -2.01
CA LYS A 74 -4.91 4.42 -0.84
C LYS A 74 -3.89 3.29 -0.77
N VAL A 75 -4.34 2.05 -1.00
CA VAL A 75 -3.46 0.87 -1.06
C VAL A 75 -2.37 1.09 -2.11
N MET A 76 -2.74 1.60 -3.29
CA MET A 76 -1.79 1.81 -4.37
C MET A 76 -0.81 2.95 -4.07
N GLU A 77 -1.28 4.08 -3.51
CA GLU A 77 -0.41 5.19 -3.10
C GLU A 77 0.64 4.69 -2.09
N PHE A 78 0.19 3.93 -1.09
CA PHE A 78 1.08 3.33 -0.11
C PHE A 78 2.11 2.42 -0.77
N THR A 79 1.67 1.49 -1.62
CA THR A 79 2.58 0.55 -2.31
C THR A 79 3.54 1.26 -3.26
N THR A 80 3.16 2.37 -3.86
CA THR A 80 4.03 3.18 -4.73
C THR A 80 5.11 3.87 -3.91
N VAL A 81 4.76 4.45 -2.77
CA VAL A 81 5.74 5.05 -1.86
C VAL A 81 6.70 3.98 -1.34
N PHE A 82 6.17 2.83 -0.92
CA PHE A 82 6.96 1.68 -0.50
C PHE A 82 7.90 1.18 -1.59
N ALA A 83 7.39 1.00 -2.82
CA ALA A 83 8.18 0.56 -3.96
C ALA A 83 9.30 1.55 -4.29
N ASN A 84 9.06 2.86 -4.19
CA ASN A 84 10.12 3.85 -4.37
C ASN A 84 11.20 3.73 -3.29
N MET A 85 10.83 3.54 -2.01
CA MET A 85 11.78 3.33 -0.92
C MET A 85 12.61 2.05 -1.11
N VAL A 86 11.98 1.01 -1.65
CA VAL A 86 12.58 -0.27 -2.03
C VAL A 86 13.52 -0.13 -3.22
N TYR A 87 13.13 0.61 -4.27
CA TYR A 87 13.88 0.70 -5.52
C TYR A 87 15.23 1.42 -5.37
N TYR A 88 15.35 2.31 -4.38
CA TYR A 88 16.64 2.90 -4.01
C TYR A 88 17.61 1.89 -3.37
N ASP A 89 17.12 0.75 -2.88
CA ASP A 89 17.93 -0.29 -2.24
C ASP A 89 17.83 -1.60 -3.05
N SER A 90 18.82 -1.79 -3.94
CA SER A 90 18.90 -2.89 -4.92
C SER A 90 18.84 -4.31 -4.33
N ARG A 91 18.88 -4.45 -3.00
CA ARG A 91 18.70 -5.72 -2.28
C ARG A 91 17.25 -6.16 -2.19
N PHE A 92 16.29 -5.28 -2.47
CA PHE A 92 14.88 -5.56 -2.32
C PHE A 92 14.19 -5.72 -3.66
N LYS A 93 13.40 -6.80 -3.78
CA LYS A 93 12.57 -7.08 -4.95
C LYS A 93 11.11 -7.01 -4.53
N VAL A 94 10.34 -6.19 -5.25
CA VAL A 94 8.87 -6.26 -5.24
C VAL A 94 8.46 -7.56 -5.94
N SER A 95 7.55 -8.36 -5.39
CA SER A 95 7.11 -9.56 -6.09
C SER A 95 6.42 -9.23 -7.42
N HIS A 96 6.60 -10.12 -8.39
CA HIS A 96 5.91 -10.05 -9.69
C HIS A 96 4.39 -9.98 -9.52
N ARG A 97 3.83 -10.63 -8.49
CA ARG A 97 2.38 -10.61 -8.22
C ARG A 97 1.90 -9.20 -7.87
N LEU A 98 2.56 -8.54 -6.92
CA LEU A 98 2.19 -7.17 -6.54
C LEU A 98 2.38 -6.21 -7.72
N SER A 99 3.49 -6.33 -8.44
CA SER A 99 3.75 -5.51 -9.63
C SER A 99 2.65 -5.65 -10.69
N ASN A 100 2.20 -6.88 -10.96
CA ASN A 100 1.11 -7.15 -11.89
C ASN A 100 -0.23 -6.58 -11.40
N GLN A 101 -0.57 -6.72 -10.12
CA GLN A 101 -1.81 -6.17 -9.55
C GLN A 101 -1.82 -4.64 -9.56
N LEU A 102 -0.67 -3.99 -9.31
CA LEU A 102 -0.54 -2.54 -9.44
C LEU A 102 -0.72 -2.09 -10.89
N SER A 103 -0.09 -2.78 -11.84
CA SER A 103 -0.23 -2.50 -13.27
C SER A 103 -1.69 -2.65 -13.75
N GLN A 104 -2.36 -3.74 -13.37
CA GLN A 104 -3.77 -3.98 -13.68
C GLN A 104 -4.69 -2.93 -13.05
N CYS A 105 -4.42 -2.55 -11.80
CA CYS A 105 -5.21 -1.52 -11.12
C CYS A 105 -5.05 -0.14 -11.77
N MET A 106 -3.86 0.20 -12.29
CA MET A 106 -3.62 1.44 -13.05
C MET A 106 -4.31 1.44 -14.42
N GLN A 107 -4.46 0.27 -15.04
CA GLN A 107 -5.18 0.09 -16.30
C GLN A 107 -6.71 0.01 -16.13
N SER A 108 -7.21 -0.05 -14.89
CA SER A 108 -8.65 -0.16 -14.63
C SER A 108 -9.41 1.09 -15.10
N PRO A 109 -10.51 0.94 -15.87
CA PRO A 109 -11.31 2.04 -16.40
C PRO A 109 -11.83 3.01 -15.32
N ASN A 110 -12.15 2.49 -14.13
CA ASN A 110 -12.61 3.29 -12.98
C ASN A 110 -11.60 4.37 -12.55
N ARG A 111 -10.31 4.18 -12.88
CA ARG A 111 -9.25 5.15 -12.59
C ARG A 111 -8.97 6.13 -13.71
N GLN A 112 -9.10 5.72 -14.98
CA GLN A 112 -9.01 6.66 -16.10
C GLN A 112 -10.04 7.77 -15.95
N VAL A 113 -11.26 7.40 -15.55
CA VAL A 113 -12.35 8.36 -15.28
C VAL A 113 -12.00 9.29 -14.11
N LYS A 114 -11.40 8.79 -13.02
CA LYS A 114 -11.11 9.59 -11.83
C LYS A 114 -9.86 10.49 -11.97
N MET A 115 -8.84 10.07 -12.73
CA MET A 115 -7.67 10.90 -13.05
C MET A 115 -7.98 11.97 -14.09
N MET A 116 -8.93 11.72 -15.01
CA MET A 116 -9.48 12.76 -15.88
C MET A 116 -10.35 13.75 -15.08
N ALA A 117 -11.17 13.27 -14.14
CA ALA A 117 -12.04 14.13 -13.32
C ALA A 117 -11.31 14.97 -12.25
N SER A 118 -10.02 14.73 -11.99
CA SER A 118 -9.18 15.57 -11.11
C SER A 118 -8.28 16.55 -11.87
N HIS A 119 -8.43 16.64 -13.20
CA HIS A 119 -7.71 17.58 -14.07
C HIS A 119 -8.61 18.67 -14.68
N ASP A 120 -9.85 18.82 -14.20
CA ASP A 120 -10.77 19.92 -14.54
C ASP A 120 -10.92 20.88 -13.35
#